data_AF-A0A7S2YSZ1-F1
#
_entry.id   AF-A0A7S2YSZ1-F1
#
_cell.length_a   1.000
_cell.length_b   1.000
_cell.length_c   1.000
_cell.angle_alpha   90.00
_cell.angle_beta   90.00
_cell.angle_gamma   90.00
#
_symmetry.space_group_name_H-M   'P 1'
#
loop_
_entity.id
_entity.type
_entity.pdbx_description
1 polymer ?
#
loop_
_entity_poly.entity_id
_entity_poly.type
_entity_poly.pdbx_seq_one_letter_code
_entity_poly.pdbx_strand_id
1 'polypeptide(L)'
;MTAGGADATTAMMEPEDDEMQEHNNSALSNNSDHDAGSSQVSAMQMARWSGMETEGMKDARCSLLLQEEVPYDARIKVLPKQRVLVCQDKGFSPTGSNPSNPTGSGSSSSVVEDNFYVDFKGTTILQLEPGMVGQHKTMPVTLTVGGRCTLTAENYQDFRVMMRTKEQSQEMDIAPNGNFDWPDVNALLLCPCCGRQGPVPAAGSRKRYEYWMVFYPLLQITLLKGSQMTLGTRTICRLTCLDCMEDLLEGLTLRIQPGGSRDVAATRKTRLAFTLPATDVLAEAGSASFLEDAPPRPDTHPLVDDMLDAWTLYNLWEHTGAWEALQNDYRLVLSRSMHPDSSSGGGAPEDNAANAANKNEPRLKERMGKPCGNPACGKIHGTTDEDGDVIRLAIKCRECLSEYYCSRACREAHKDPHQPDCLRKQRDREERREKKAKRVQCDTCEKKFPYTKMKKCSRCRKATYCSVECQKADWEKHRTSCKKAM
;
A
#
# COMPACT_ATOMS: atom_id res chain seq x y z
N MET A 1 70.71 25.74 -46.85
CA MET A 1 70.57 27.21 -46.83
C MET A 1 69.21 27.53 -46.24
N THR A 2 69.21 28.18 -45.08
CA THR A 2 68.21 29.15 -44.54
C THR A 2 66.71 28.81 -44.57
N ALA A 3 65.84 29.15 -43.62
CA ALA A 3 65.84 29.64 -42.24
C ALA A 3 64.37 30.05 -41.96
N GLY A 4 63.93 29.99 -40.69
CA GLY A 4 62.72 30.67 -40.17
C GLY A 4 61.44 29.83 -40.24
N GLY A 5 60.67 29.61 -39.17
CA GLY A 5 60.58 30.28 -37.87
C GLY A 5 59.27 31.07 -37.79
N ALA A 6 58.27 30.55 -37.07
CA ALA A 6 57.17 31.31 -36.49
C ALA A 6 56.44 30.47 -35.43
N ASP A 7 56.70 30.80 -34.17
CA ASP A 7 55.95 30.38 -32.99
C ASP A 7 54.52 30.94 -33.02
N ALA A 8 53.56 30.10 -32.63
CA ALA A 8 52.21 30.53 -32.27
C ALA A 8 51.95 30.11 -30.81
N THR A 9 52.25 31.02 -29.89
CA THR A 9 51.80 30.99 -28.50
C THR A 9 50.30 31.28 -28.44
N THR A 10 49.49 30.25 -28.30
CA THR A 10 48.08 30.37 -27.90
C THR A 10 48.02 30.30 -26.37
N ALA A 11 47.57 31.40 -25.77
CA ALA A 11 47.38 31.55 -24.33
C ALA A 11 46.36 30.54 -23.80
N MET A 12 46.74 29.84 -22.74
CA MET A 12 45.83 29.08 -21.88
C MET A 12 45.08 30.08 -21.00
N MET A 13 43.76 30.19 -21.19
CA MET A 13 42.87 30.75 -20.18
C MET A 13 42.51 29.61 -19.23
N GLU A 14 42.97 29.72 -18.00
CA GLU A 14 42.50 28.89 -16.88
C GLU A 14 41.03 29.23 -16.59
N PRO A 15 40.15 28.24 -16.34
CA PRO A 15 38.86 28.53 -15.75
C PRO A 15 39.04 28.85 -14.28
N GLU A 16 38.54 30.02 -13.88
CA GLU A 16 38.39 30.44 -12.49
C GLU A 16 37.44 29.45 -11.78
N ASP A 17 37.96 28.80 -10.73
CA ASP A 17 37.17 28.01 -9.80
C ASP A 17 36.27 28.95 -9.00
N ASP A 18 34.99 29.02 -9.38
CA ASP A 18 33.95 29.74 -8.66
C ASP A 18 33.63 28.96 -7.35
N GLU A 19 34.28 29.41 -6.28
CA GLU A 19 34.14 28.95 -4.90
C GLU A 19 32.72 29.27 -4.40
N MET A 20 31.78 28.36 -4.62
CA MET A 20 30.45 28.40 -3.99
C MET A 20 30.61 28.22 -2.48
N GLN A 21 30.57 29.32 -1.75
CA GLN A 21 30.41 29.37 -0.30
C GLN A 21 29.08 28.71 0.09
N GLU A 22 29.15 27.46 0.57
CA GLU A 22 28.09 26.86 1.36
C GLU A 22 28.01 27.61 2.71
N HIS A 23 27.02 28.50 2.83
CA HIS A 23 26.62 29.06 4.11
C HIS A 23 26.04 27.95 5.01
N ASN A 24 26.92 27.38 5.82
CA ASN A 24 26.61 26.45 6.88
C ASN A 24 26.02 27.23 8.07
N ASN A 25 24.69 27.32 8.14
CA ASN A 25 23.98 27.84 9.32
C ASN A 25 23.95 26.77 10.42
N SER A 26 25.07 26.62 11.14
CA SER A 26 25.10 25.94 12.44
C SER A 26 24.99 26.96 13.57
N ALA A 27 23.76 27.33 13.92
CA ALA A 27 23.45 27.97 15.19
C ALA A 27 22.82 26.94 16.12
N LEU A 28 23.65 26.12 16.77
CA LEU A 28 23.28 25.42 17.99
C LEU A 28 24.12 26.02 19.12
N SER A 29 23.44 26.84 19.91
CA SER A 29 23.93 27.37 21.18
C SER A 29 24.13 26.24 22.17
N ASN A 30 25.35 26.16 22.68
CA ASN A 30 25.68 25.48 23.93
C ASN A 30 24.87 26.10 25.07
N ASN A 31 23.98 25.33 25.68
CA ASN A 31 23.57 25.51 27.07
C ASN A 31 23.80 24.18 27.78
N SER A 32 24.86 24.16 28.59
CA SER A 32 25.09 23.15 29.61
C SER A 32 24.26 23.47 30.85
N ASP A 33 23.99 22.41 31.62
CA ASP A 33 23.58 22.43 33.02
C ASP A 33 22.12 22.81 33.31
N HIS A 34 21.24 21.80 33.32
CA HIS A 34 20.35 21.53 34.45
C HIS A 34 19.61 20.18 34.32
N ASP A 35 19.54 19.49 35.46
CA ASP A 35 18.56 18.45 35.83
C ASP A 35 18.66 17.04 35.23
N ALA A 36 19.47 16.21 35.88
CA ALA A 36 19.34 14.75 35.88
C ALA A 36 18.15 14.35 36.78
N GLY A 37 16.92 14.60 36.32
CA GLY A 37 15.69 14.31 37.05
C GLY A 37 14.56 13.83 36.15
N SER A 38 14.35 12.51 36.09
CA SER A 38 13.16 11.85 35.51
C SER A 38 12.82 12.17 34.05
N SER A 39 13.24 11.31 33.12
CA SER A 39 12.55 11.12 31.84
C SER A 39 12.60 9.66 31.41
N GLN A 40 12.04 8.81 32.27
CA GLN A 40 11.52 7.49 31.88
C GLN A 40 10.08 7.60 31.36
N VAL A 41 9.72 8.75 30.77
CA VAL A 41 8.49 8.89 30.01
C VAL A 41 8.71 8.24 28.64
N SER A 42 8.35 6.97 28.57
CA SER A 42 7.51 6.45 27.48
C SER A 42 8.16 6.17 26.11
N ALA A 43 9.25 5.38 26.08
CA ALA A 43 9.64 4.67 24.85
C ALA A 43 8.52 3.73 24.33
N MET A 44 7.54 3.36 25.16
CA MET A 44 6.36 2.57 24.76
C MET A 44 5.24 3.40 24.09
N GLN A 45 5.18 4.73 24.21
CA GLN A 45 4.19 5.53 23.45
C GLN A 45 4.67 5.93 22.04
N MET A 46 5.98 5.88 21.74
CA MET A 46 6.51 6.33 20.46
C MET A 46 6.21 5.40 19.27
N ALA A 47 5.81 4.14 19.47
CA ALA A 47 5.48 3.24 18.36
C ALA A 47 4.05 3.41 17.80
N ARG A 48 3.25 4.34 18.34
CA ARG A 48 1.81 4.45 18.03
C ARG A 48 1.52 5.36 16.84
N TRP A 49 2.37 6.34 16.60
CA TRP A 49 2.14 7.43 15.66
C TRP A 49 3.32 7.49 14.71
N SER A 50 3.06 7.76 13.44
CA SER A 50 4.15 8.01 12.49
C SER A 50 4.79 9.38 12.67
N GLY A 51 4.17 10.27 13.44
CA GLY A 51 4.57 11.67 13.54
C GLY A 51 4.03 12.52 12.39
N MET A 52 3.27 11.91 11.47
CA MET A 52 2.62 12.59 10.34
C MET A 52 1.11 12.74 10.52
N GLU A 53 0.58 12.27 11.65
CA GLU A 53 -0.83 12.46 11.99
C GLU A 53 -1.11 13.94 12.29
N THR A 54 -2.17 14.46 11.66
CA THR A 54 -2.72 15.77 12.00
C THR A 54 -3.32 15.75 13.41
N GLU A 55 -3.55 16.92 14.00
CA GLU A 55 -4.15 17.01 15.34
C GLU A 55 -5.53 16.32 15.39
N GLY A 56 -6.38 16.57 14.39
CA GLY A 56 -7.69 15.91 14.28
C GLY A 56 -7.60 14.38 14.17
N MET A 57 -6.56 13.84 13.54
CA MET A 57 -6.33 12.39 13.51
C MET A 57 -5.93 11.85 14.88
N LYS A 58 -5.07 12.58 15.62
CA LYS A 58 -4.67 12.20 16.98
C LYS A 58 -5.87 12.19 17.92
N ASP A 59 -6.72 13.21 17.85
CA ASP A 59 -7.95 13.33 18.63
C ASP A 59 -8.94 12.20 18.32
N ALA A 60 -9.12 11.87 17.04
CA ALA A 60 -9.95 10.76 16.59
C ALA A 60 -9.30 9.38 16.82
N ARG A 61 -8.10 9.31 17.43
CA ARG A 61 -7.31 8.08 17.62
C ARG A 61 -7.07 7.30 16.32
N CYS A 62 -6.93 8.01 15.20
CA CYS A 62 -6.66 7.48 13.88
C CYS A 62 -5.16 7.53 13.59
N SER A 63 -4.50 6.37 13.57
CA SER A 63 -3.07 6.27 13.28
C SER A 63 -2.81 5.97 11.81
N LEU A 64 -1.68 6.46 11.27
CA LEU A 64 -1.19 6.10 9.95
C LEU A 64 -0.42 4.77 9.93
N LEU A 65 -0.12 4.21 11.11
CA LEU A 65 0.57 2.94 11.26
C LEU A 65 -0.40 1.84 11.69
N LEU A 66 -0.15 0.63 11.21
CA LEU A 66 -0.85 -0.56 11.69
C LEU A 66 -0.39 -0.88 13.12
N GLN A 67 -1.31 -1.39 13.92
CA GLN A 67 -0.97 -1.90 15.24
C GLN A 67 -0.19 -3.21 15.09
N GLU A 68 1.07 -3.25 15.59
CA GLU A 68 1.95 -4.42 15.47
C GLU A 68 1.35 -5.71 16.08
N GLU A 69 0.41 -5.57 17.03
CA GLU A 69 -0.17 -6.68 17.79
C GLU A 69 -1.51 -7.18 17.23
N VAL A 70 -2.06 -6.54 16.19
CA VAL A 70 -3.37 -6.90 15.66
C VAL A 70 -3.22 -7.96 14.57
N PRO A 71 -3.77 -9.18 14.77
CA PRO A 71 -3.81 -10.16 13.70
C PRO A 71 -4.74 -9.68 12.58
N TYR A 72 -4.41 -9.98 11.33
CA TYR A 72 -5.26 -9.66 10.19
C TYR A 72 -5.82 -10.94 9.57
N ASP A 73 -7.09 -10.89 9.20
CA ASP A 73 -7.77 -11.93 8.44
C ASP A 73 -7.92 -11.48 6.99
N ALA A 74 -7.52 -12.33 6.05
CA ALA A 74 -7.78 -12.09 4.63
C ALA A 74 -9.23 -12.46 4.30
N ARG A 75 -9.97 -11.52 3.72
CA ARG A 75 -11.35 -11.72 3.28
C ARG A 75 -11.55 -11.26 1.84
N ILE A 76 -12.23 -12.10 1.08
CA ILE A 76 -12.75 -11.73 -0.22
C ILE A 76 -14.11 -11.07 0.03
N LYS A 77 -14.23 -9.79 -0.33
CA LYS A 77 -15.47 -9.02 -0.19
C LYS A 77 -16.04 -8.68 -1.55
N VAL A 78 -17.33 -8.93 -1.72
CA VAL A 78 -18.07 -8.56 -2.92
C VAL A 78 -18.70 -7.19 -2.69
N LEU A 79 -18.25 -6.18 -3.43
CA LEU A 79 -18.89 -4.87 -3.47
C LEU A 79 -20.15 -4.96 -4.35
N PRO A 80 -21.29 -4.41 -3.90
CA PRO A 80 -22.56 -4.54 -4.62
C PRO A 80 -22.56 -3.74 -5.92
N LYS A 81 -23.40 -4.18 -6.86
CA LYS A 81 -23.77 -3.39 -8.05
C LYS A 81 -24.50 -2.13 -7.59
N GLN A 82 -24.03 -0.96 -8.02
CA GLN A 82 -24.68 0.31 -7.71
C GLN A 82 -24.24 1.39 -8.69
N ARG A 83 -25.09 2.40 -8.86
CA ARG A 83 -24.72 3.61 -9.59
C ARG A 83 -24.05 4.57 -8.62
N VAL A 84 -22.79 4.91 -8.88
CA VAL A 84 -22.00 5.80 -8.02
C VAL A 84 -21.74 7.13 -8.71
N LEU A 85 -21.74 8.20 -7.93
CA LEU A 85 -21.32 9.52 -8.39
C LEU A 85 -19.79 9.58 -8.30
N VAL A 86 -19.10 9.82 -9.41
CA VAL A 86 -17.65 10.06 -9.40
C VAL A 86 -17.44 11.56 -9.47
N CYS A 87 -17.05 12.14 -8.34
CA CYS A 87 -16.64 13.54 -8.28
C CYS A 87 -15.20 13.63 -8.82
N GLN A 88 -15.01 14.11 -10.04
CA GLN A 88 -13.66 14.48 -10.47
C GLN A 88 -13.24 15.72 -9.69
N ASP A 89 -12.08 15.62 -9.04
CA ASP A 89 -11.40 16.80 -8.53
C ASP A 89 -11.11 17.67 -9.75
N LYS A 90 -11.82 18.80 -9.89
CA LYS A 90 -11.59 19.74 -10.99
C LYS A 90 -10.22 20.34 -10.73
N GLY A 91 -9.19 19.69 -11.25
CA GLY A 91 -7.83 20.18 -11.23
C GLY A 91 -7.82 21.66 -11.62
N PHE A 92 -6.92 22.41 -11.00
CA PHE A 92 -6.73 23.83 -11.25
C PHE A 92 -6.86 24.16 -12.75
N SER A 93 -7.84 24.98 -13.12
CA SER A 93 -7.92 25.54 -14.47
C SER A 93 -7.21 26.90 -14.45
N PRO A 94 -5.94 26.99 -14.91
CA PRO A 94 -5.18 28.24 -14.87
C PRO A 94 -5.76 29.35 -15.79
N THR A 95 -6.78 29.06 -16.58
CA THR A 95 -7.39 29.99 -17.54
C THR A 95 -8.58 30.78 -16.97
N GLY A 96 -8.78 30.78 -15.65
CA GLY A 96 -9.69 31.70 -14.97
C GLY A 96 -9.16 33.13 -15.01
N SER A 97 -9.17 33.73 -16.19
CA SER A 97 -8.71 35.10 -16.46
C SER A 97 -9.51 36.13 -15.66
N ASN A 98 -8.78 36.92 -14.86
CA ASN A 98 -9.08 38.25 -14.33
C ASN A 98 -10.54 38.58 -13.92
N PRO A 99 -10.84 38.71 -12.60
CA PRO A 99 -12.14 39.19 -12.10
C PRO A 99 -12.37 40.70 -12.27
N SER A 100 -11.71 41.39 -13.22
CA SER A 100 -11.68 42.86 -13.27
C SER A 100 -12.72 43.53 -14.19
N ASN A 101 -13.81 42.87 -14.59
CA ASN A 101 -14.89 43.54 -15.35
C ASN A 101 -16.27 43.32 -14.72
N PRO A 102 -16.76 44.23 -13.86
CA PRO A 102 -18.05 44.13 -13.18
C PRO A 102 -19.26 44.61 -14.02
N THR A 103 -19.13 44.78 -15.34
CA THR A 103 -20.18 45.38 -16.17
C THR A 103 -20.57 44.46 -17.33
N GLY A 104 -21.31 43.39 -17.01
CA GLY A 104 -21.87 42.48 -18.00
C GLY A 104 -23.10 41.78 -17.44
N SER A 105 -24.27 42.33 -17.73
CA SER A 105 -25.56 41.84 -17.27
C SER A 105 -25.88 40.43 -17.80
N GLY A 106 -26.08 39.49 -16.86
CA GLY A 106 -27.22 38.59 -16.87
C GLY A 106 -27.27 37.50 -17.94
N SER A 107 -26.32 36.56 -17.92
CA SER A 107 -26.67 35.17 -18.20
C SER A 107 -26.09 34.28 -17.09
N SER A 108 -26.98 33.80 -16.22
CA SER A 108 -26.66 32.77 -15.24
C SER A 108 -26.42 31.46 -15.99
N SER A 109 -25.26 31.36 -16.63
CA SER A 109 -24.73 30.09 -17.09
C SER A 109 -24.50 29.26 -15.83
N SER A 110 -25.46 28.39 -15.54
CA SER A 110 -25.31 27.36 -14.53
C SER A 110 -24.06 26.59 -14.90
N VAL A 111 -22.99 26.78 -14.14
CA VAL A 111 -21.81 25.92 -14.21
C VAL A 111 -22.31 24.53 -13.90
N VAL A 112 -22.58 23.75 -14.94
CA VAL A 112 -23.00 22.36 -14.79
C VAL A 112 -21.82 21.68 -14.11
N GLU A 113 -22.06 21.21 -12.89
CA GLU A 113 -21.12 20.34 -12.23
C GLU A 113 -21.04 19.07 -13.08
N ASP A 114 -19.95 18.89 -13.83
CA ASP A 114 -19.63 17.68 -14.59
C ASP A 114 -19.31 16.49 -13.67
N ASN A 115 -20.12 16.28 -12.64
CA ASN A 115 -20.16 15.03 -11.93
C ASN A 115 -20.84 14.02 -12.85
N PHE A 116 -20.17 12.90 -13.13
CA PHE A 116 -20.75 11.84 -13.91
C PHE A 116 -21.06 10.64 -13.01
N TYR A 117 -22.09 9.91 -13.41
CA TYR A 117 -22.44 8.67 -12.74
C TYR A 117 -21.81 7.49 -13.45
N VAL A 118 -21.22 6.59 -12.68
CA VAL A 118 -20.70 5.31 -13.17
C VAL A 118 -21.60 4.20 -12.66
N ASP A 119 -22.07 3.34 -13.56
CA ASP A 119 -22.74 2.10 -13.17
C ASP A 119 -21.71 1.06 -12.75
N PHE A 120 -21.31 1.11 -11.47
CA PHE A 120 -20.39 0.14 -10.89
C PHE A 120 -21.05 -1.25 -10.90
N LYS A 121 -20.47 -2.16 -11.69
CA LYS A 121 -21.03 -3.51 -11.94
C LYS A 121 -20.76 -4.51 -10.82
N GLY A 122 -20.37 -4.02 -9.65
CA GLY A 122 -19.87 -4.85 -8.57
C GLY A 122 -18.43 -5.28 -8.86
N THR A 123 -17.70 -5.61 -7.81
CA THR A 123 -16.39 -6.22 -7.94
C THR A 123 -16.07 -7.00 -6.69
N THR A 124 -15.16 -7.93 -6.82
CA THR A 124 -14.66 -8.69 -5.69
C THR A 124 -13.28 -8.15 -5.33
N ILE A 125 -13.11 -7.72 -4.09
CA ILE A 125 -11.87 -7.13 -3.56
C ILE A 125 -11.27 -8.02 -2.49
N LEU A 126 -9.95 -7.96 -2.34
CA LEU A 126 -9.28 -8.52 -1.16
C LEU A 126 -9.17 -7.45 -0.07
N GLN A 127 -9.74 -7.76 1.09
CA GLN A 127 -9.58 -6.98 2.31
C GLN A 127 -8.79 -7.73 3.36
N LEU A 128 -7.97 -7.01 4.11
CA LEU A 128 -7.32 -7.50 5.31
C LEU A 128 -8.03 -6.83 6.48
N GLU A 129 -8.83 -7.60 7.19
CA GLU A 129 -9.62 -7.12 8.32
C GLU A 129 -8.86 -7.36 9.63
N PRO A 130 -8.73 -6.36 10.50
CA PRO A 130 -8.14 -6.54 11.82
C PRO A 130 -9.01 -7.46 12.68
N GLY A 131 -8.39 -8.45 13.32
CA GLY A 131 -9.06 -9.33 14.27
C GLY A 131 -9.46 -8.57 15.53
N MET A 132 -10.70 -8.76 15.99
CA MET A 132 -11.30 -8.03 17.12
C MET A 132 -10.86 -8.53 18.51
N VAL A 133 -9.62 -9.01 18.66
CA VAL A 133 -9.18 -9.59 19.93
C VAL A 133 -8.55 -8.51 20.81
N GLY A 134 -9.26 -8.11 21.87
CA GLY A 134 -8.76 -7.23 22.92
C GLY A 134 -9.12 -5.75 22.73
N GLN A 135 -8.68 -4.92 23.68
CA GLN A 135 -8.86 -3.47 23.61
C GLN A 135 -7.84 -2.86 22.64
N HIS A 136 -8.31 -2.31 21.52
CA HIS A 136 -7.46 -1.61 20.57
C HIS A 136 -7.12 -0.20 21.06
N LYS A 137 -5.85 0.18 21.02
CA LYS A 137 -5.38 1.51 21.45
C LYS A 137 -5.77 2.61 20.46
N THR A 138 -5.68 2.32 19.16
CA THR A 138 -6.19 3.14 18.04
C THR A 138 -7.36 2.44 17.38
N MET A 139 -8.09 3.15 16.53
CA MET A 139 -9.13 2.53 15.73
C MET A 139 -8.54 1.39 14.88
N PRO A 140 -9.12 0.17 14.89
CA PRO A 140 -8.71 -0.89 13.98
C PRO A 140 -9.07 -0.50 12.55
N VAL A 141 -8.11 -0.65 11.62
CA VAL A 141 -8.27 -0.23 10.22
C VAL A 141 -8.25 -1.44 9.30
N THR A 142 -9.29 -1.58 8.49
CA THR A 142 -9.37 -2.56 7.40
C THR A 142 -8.56 -2.07 6.20
N LEU A 143 -7.80 -2.98 5.58
CA LEU A 143 -6.97 -2.66 4.43
C LEU A 143 -7.57 -3.25 3.18
N THR A 144 -7.95 -2.42 2.21
CA THR A 144 -8.28 -2.92 0.88
C THR A 144 -7.01 -2.99 0.06
N VAL A 145 -6.63 -4.19 -0.38
CA VAL A 145 -5.48 -4.34 -1.27
C VAL A 145 -5.86 -3.79 -2.63
N GLY A 146 -5.09 -2.82 -3.15
CA GLY A 146 -5.32 -2.22 -4.47
C GLY A 146 -4.61 -2.94 -5.60
N GLY A 147 -3.38 -3.37 -5.33
CA GLY A 147 -2.55 -4.13 -6.27
C GLY A 147 -1.08 -3.74 -6.23
N ARG A 148 -0.25 -4.47 -6.98
CA ARG A 148 1.20 -4.20 -7.08
C ARG A 148 1.44 -3.10 -8.11
N CYS A 149 2.27 -2.13 -7.77
CA CYS A 149 2.55 -0.98 -8.64
C CYS A 149 4.02 -0.53 -8.58
N THR A 150 4.39 0.31 -9.55
CA THR A 150 5.66 1.05 -9.57
C THR A 150 5.44 2.53 -9.33
N LEU A 151 6.31 3.19 -8.57
CA LEU A 151 6.28 4.65 -8.42
C LEU A 151 7.40 5.29 -9.25
N THR A 152 7.04 6.18 -10.18
CA THR A 152 7.98 7.01 -10.93
C THR A 152 8.02 8.45 -10.43
N ALA A 153 8.96 9.25 -10.93
CA ALA A 153 9.07 10.67 -10.55
C ALA A 153 7.86 11.48 -11.04
N GLU A 154 7.34 11.15 -12.21
CA GLU A 154 6.15 11.77 -12.79
C GLU A 154 4.93 11.47 -11.90
N ASN A 155 4.70 10.20 -11.56
CA ASN A 155 3.62 9.82 -10.66
C ASN A 155 3.73 10.51 -9.30
N TYR A 156 4.95 10.63 -8.76
CA TYR A 156 5.16 11.30 -7.48
C TYR A 156 4.73 12.77 -7.54
N GLN A 157 4.96 13.48 -8.65
CA GLN A 157 4.45 14.84 -8.81
C GLN A 157 2.93 14.87 -8.88
N ASP A 158 2.30 13.94 -9.60
CA ASP A 158 0.83 13.85 -9.65
C ASP A 158 0.24 13.65 -8.24
N PHE A 159 0.82 12.73 -7.46
CA PHE A 159 0.44 12.52 -6.06
C PHE A 159 0.75 13.72 -5.16
N ARG A 160 1.83 14.47 -5.42
CA ARG A 160 2.14 15.69 -4.67
C ARG A 160 1.08 16.75 -4.86
N VAL A 161 0.59 16.93 -6.09
CA VAL A 161 -0.54 17.82 -6.37
C VAL A 161 -1.81 17.27 -5.72
N MET A 162 -2.12 15.99 -5.91
CA MET A 162 -3.36 15.38 -5.44
C MET A 162 -3.45 15.22 -3.91
N MET A 163 -2.33 15.05 -3.21
CA MET A 163 -2.27 14.91 -1.75
C MET A 163 -1.70 16.15 -1.06
N ARG A 164 -1.81 17.32 -1.71
CA ARG A 164 -1.36 18.57 -1.14
C ARG A 164 -2.12 18.92 0.14
N THR A 165 -1.42 19.46 1.13
CA THR A 165 -2.05 20.07 2.30
C THR A 165 -2.74 21.39 1.93
N LYS A 166 -3.50 21.96 2.87
CA LYS A 166 -4.13 23.26 2.67
C LYS A 166 -3.09 24.37 2.51
N GLU A 167 -2.01 24.31 3.27
CA GLU A 167 -0.87 25.23 3.20
C GLU A 167 -0.16 25.08 1.85
N GLN A 168 0.10 23.85 1.40
CA GLN A 168 0.68 23.59 0.08
C GLN A 168 -0.22 24.07 -1.05
N SER A 169 -1.54 23.97 -0.89
CA SER A 169 -2.50 24.50 -1.86
C SER A 169 -2.38 26.02 -1.97
N GLN A 170 -2.25 26.73 -0.84
CA GLN A 170 -2.03 28.17 -0.80
C GLN A 170 -0.69 28.56 -1.45
N GLU A 171 0.37 27.82 -1.16
CA GLU A 171 1.70 28.04 -1.76
C GLU A 171 1.67 27.86 -3.28
N MET A 172 0.89 26.89 -3.77
CA MET A 172 0.75 26.59 -5.19
C MET A 172 -0.24 27.50 -5.94
N ASP A 173 -0.95 28.40 -5.23
CA ASP A 173 -2.08 29.18 -5.75
C ASP A 173 -3.18 28.30 -6.39
N ILE A 174 -3.44 27.14 -5.77
CA ILE A 174 -4.48 26.20 -6.19
C ILE A 174 -5.54 26.09 -5.08
N ALA A 175 -6.81 25.92 -5.45
CA ALA A 175 -7.87 25.65 -4.49
C ALA A 175 -7.52 24.43 -3.60
N PRO A 176 -7.80 24.45 -2.29
CA PRO A 176 -7.52 23.30 -1.43
C PRO A 176 -8.35 22.08 -1.83
N ASN A 177 -7.84 20.87 -1.56
CA ASN A 177 -8.52 19.59 -1.79
C ASN A 177 -9.67 19.34 -0.77
N GLY A 178 -10.64 20.25 -0.77
CA GLY A 178 -11.70 20.35 0.22
C GLY A 178 -11.24 20.99 1.54
N ASN A 179 -12.10 20.93 2.54
CA ASN A 179 -11.86 21.50 3.87
C ASN A 179 -11.08 20.56 4.81
N PHE A 180 -10.33 19.60 4.27
CA PHE A 180 -9.67 18.57 5.06
C PHE A 180 -8.17 18.81 5.19
N ASP A 181 -7.65 18.71 6.42
CA ASP A 181 -6.21 18.63 6.67
C ASP A 181 -5.72 17.24 6.29
N TRP A 182 -5.26 17.15 5.04
CA TRP A 182 -4.69 15.95 4.49
C TRP A 182 -3.29 15.67 5.03
N PRO A 183 -2.98 14.41 5.36
CA PRO A 183 -1.59 14.01 5.38
C PRO A 183 -1.01 14.16 3.97
N ASP A 184 0.17 14.76 3.88
CA ASP A 184 0.81 15.12 2.61
C ASP A 184 1.24 13.89 1.78
N VAL A 185 1.90 14.14 0.64
CA VAL A 185 2.46 13.06 -0.20
C VAL A 185 3.50 12.19 0.52
N ASN A 186 4.14 12.66 1.60
CA ASN A 186 5.05 11.81 2.36
C ASN A 186 4.29 10.68 3.06
N ALA A 187 3.01 10.89 3.37
CA ALA A 187 2.17 9.87 3.95
C ALA A 187 1.94 8.74 2.95
N LEU A 188 1.75 9.03 1.67
CA LEU A 188 1.69 8.00 0.62
C LEU A 188 2.92 7.08 0.66
N LEU A 189 4.12 7.66 0.83
CA LEU A 189 5.39 6.94 0.85
C LEU A 189 5.65 6.18 2.15
N LEU A 190 4.96 6.52 3.23
CA LEU A 190 5.17 5.92 4.52
C LEU A 190 4.51 4.53 4.57
N CYS A 191 5.32 3.48 4.68
CA CYS A 191 4.81 2.11 4.78
C CYS A 191 4.00 1.95 6.08
N PRO A 192 2.70 1.61 6.01
CA PRO A 192 1.82 1.55 7.17
C PRO A 192 2.20 0.41 8.13
N CYS A 193 2.87 -0.65 7.65
CA CYS A 193 3.28 -1.78 8.49
C CYS A 193 4.58 -1.52 9.28
N CYS A 194 5.58 -0.88 8.66
CA CYS A 194 6.90 -0.72 9.28
C CYS A 194 7.30 0.72 9.57
N GLY A 195 6.52 1.71 9.16
CA GLY A 195 6.83 3.12 9.30
C GLY A 195 8.05 3.59 8.49
N ARG A 196 8.62 2.75 7.61
CA ARG A 196 9.70 3.18 6.72
C ARG A 196 9.14 4.03 5.60
N GLN A 197 9.73 5.20 5.39
CA GLN A 197 9.43 6.05 4.25
C GLN A 197 10.10 5.46 3.00
N GLY A 198 9.32 5.29 1.94
CA GLY A 198 9.82 4.90 0.63
C GLY A 198 10.69 6.01 0.01
N PRO A 199 11.69 5.67 -0.80
CA PRO A 199 12.50 6.67 -1.49
C PRO A 199 11.66 7.52 -2.45
N VAL A 200 11.90 8.83 -2.43
CA VAL A 200 11.37 9.78 -3.42
C VAL A 200 12.10 9.55 -4.75
N PRO A 201 11.40 9.27 -5.86
CA PRO A 201 12.06 9.12 -7.15
C PRO A 201 12.62 10.46 -7.64
N ALA A 202 13.93 10.52 -7.91
CA ALA A 202 14.55 11.70 -8.49
C ALA A 202 14.09 11.93 -9.95
N ALA A 203 13.92 13.19 -10.34
CA ALA A 203 13.56 13.55 -11.72
C ALA A 203 14.57 12.97 -12.72
N GLY A 204 14.07 12.36 -13.80
CA GLY A 204 14.90 11.69 -14.81
C GLY A 204 15.49 10.34 -14.40
N SER A 205 15.29 9.89 -13.14
CA SER A 205 15.71 8.56 -12.71
C SER A 205 14.92 7.48 -13.43
N ARG A 206 15.63 6.50 -14.00
CA ARG A 206 15.01 5.29 -14.57
C ARG A 206 14.74 4.20 -13.53
N LYS A 207 15.14 4.42 -12.27
CA LYS A 207 14.96 3.44 -11.20
C LYS A 207 13.49 3.39 -10.81
N ARG A 208 12.86 2.23 -10.99
CA ARG A 208 11.49 1.96 -10.58
C ARG A 208 11.51 1.36 -9.19
N TYR A 209 10.71 1.95 -8.31
CA TYR A 209 10.47 1.40 -6.98
C TYR A 209 9.14 0.67 -6.98
N GLU A 210 9.15 -0.57 -6.49
CA GLU A 210 7.98 -1.44 -6.48
C GLU A 210 7.32 -1.44 -5.10
N TYR A 211 6.00 -1.36 -5.10
CA TYR A 211 5.17 -1.31 -3.90
C TYR A 211 3.87 -2.08 -4.08
N TRP A 212 3.20 -2.33 -2.98
CA TRP A 212 1.78 -2.64 -2.95
C TRP A 212 1.00 -1.38 -2.63
N MET A 213 0.05 -1.00 -3.50
CA MET A 213 -0.92 0.02 -3.17
C MET A 213 -2.03 -0.61 -2.31
N VAL A 214 -2.33 0.05 -1.21
CA VAL A 214 -3.33 -0.36 -0.24
C VAL A 214 -4.17 0.86 0.14
N PHE A 215 -5.46 0.63 0.37
CA PHE A 215 -6.43 1.68 0.67
C PHE A 215 -6.96 1.53 2.10
N TYR A 216 -6.99 2.66 2.82
CA TYR A 216 -7.30 2.75 4.24
C TYR A 216 -8.50 3.68 4.42
N PRO A 217 -9.59 3.24 5.05
CA PRO A 217 -10.59 4.17 5.56
C PRO A 217 -9.99 4.92 6.76
N LEU A 218 -9.93 6.24 6.67
CA LEU A 218 -9.69 7.10 7.83
C LEU A 218 -11.03 7.67 8.29
N LEU A 219 -11.29 7.55 9.59
CA LEU A 219 -12.33 8.34 10.24
C LEU A 219 -11.83 9.78 10.34
N GLN A 220 -12.74 10.69 10.07
CA GLN A 220 -12.53 12.11 10.21
C GLN A 220 -13.65 12.68 11.05
N ILE A 221 -13.28 13.46 12.07
CA ILE A 221 -14.22 14.27 12.81
C ILE A 221 -14.16 15.68 12.20
N THR A 222 -15.26 16.14 11.61
CA THR A 222 -15.38 17.52 11.16
C THR A 222 -16.20 18.29 12.18
N LEU A 223 -15.61 19.35 12.74
CA LEU A 223 -16.33 20.31 13.58
C LEU A 223 -17.00 21.34 12.66
N LEU A 224 -18.31 21.23 12.46
CA LEU A 224 -19.05 22.29 11.80
C LEU A 224 -19.13 23.50 12.74
N LYS A 225 -19.05 24.72 12.18
CA LYS A 225 -19.30 25.97 12.93
C LYS A 225 -20.68 25.88 13.58
N GLY A 226 -20.74 25.66 14.90
CA GLY A 226 -21.99 25.41 15.62
C GLY A 226 -22.01 24.17 16.53
N SER A 227 -20.87 23.62 16.93
CA SER A 227 -20.74 22.48 17.88
C SER A 227 -21.28 21.12 17.39
N GLN A 228 -21.79 21.03 16.16
CA GLN A 228 -22.18 19.74 15.59
C GLN A 228 -20.96 19.03 15.01
N MET A 229 -20.56 17.93 15.66
CA MET A 229 -19.55 17.01 15.12
C MET A 229 -20.20 16.14 14.05
N THR A 230 -19.63 16.14 12.84
CA THR A 230 -19.97 15.15 11.81
C THR A 230 -18.83 14.18 11.64
N LEU A 231 -19.14 12.88 11.71
CA LEU A 231 -18.17 11.82 11.45
C LEU A 231 -18.19 11.50 9.96
N GLY A 232 -17.09 11.81 9.28
CA GLY A 232 -16.83 11.44 7.90
C GLY A 232 -15.89 10.24 7.82
N THR A 233 -15.94 9.53 6.70
CA THR A 233 -14.89 8.59 6.30
C THR A 233 -14.30 9.04 5.00
N ARG A 234 -12.98 8.96 4.88
CA ARG A 234 -12.29 9.11 3.60
C ARG A 234 -11.32 7.96 3.39
N THR A 235 -11.28 7.44 2.18
CA THR A 235 -10.30 6.42 1.82
C THR A 235 -9.01 7.11 1.38
N ILE A 236 -7.88 6.73 1.96
CA ILE A 236 -6.55 7.17 1.54
C ILE A 236 -5.79 6.02 0.87
N CYS A 237 -4.91 6.35 -0.08
CA CYS A 237 -4.00 5.38 -0.68
C CYS A 237 -2.62 5.44 0.00
N ARG A 238 -1.95 4.29 0.12
CA ARG A 238 -0.63 4.15 0.74
C ARG A 238 0.20 3.14 -0.03
N LEU A 239 1.51 3.34 -0.03
CA LEU A 239 2.48 2.39 -0.57
C LEU A 239 3.05 1.53 0.55
N THR A 240 2.87 0.22 0.43
CA THR A 240 3.43 -0.79 1.33
C THR A 240 4.62 -1.45 0.66
N CYS A 241 5.74 -1.53 1.38
CA CYS A 241 6.92 -2.22 0.86
C CYS A 241 6.64 -3.71 0.65
N LEU A 242 7.35 -4.32 -0.31
CA LEU A 242 7.15 -5.72 -0.69
C LEU A 242 7.27 -6.67 0.51
N ASP A 243 8.33 -6.50 1.32
CA ASP A 243 8.57 -7.35 2.50
C ASP A 243 7.39 -7.30 3.48
N CYS A 244 6.88 -6.11 3.79
CA CYS A 244 5.76 -5.97 4.72
C CYS A 244 4.45 -6.54 4.17
N MET A 245 4.21 -6.45 2.86
CA MET A 245 3.04 -7.06 2.27
C MET A 245 3.17 -8.59 2.24
N GLU A 246 4.33 -9.12 1.86
CA GLU A 246 4.63 -10.56 1.96
C GLU A 246 4.41 -11.05 3.38
N ASP A 247 4.90 -10.29 4.37
CA ASP A 247 4.76 -10.61 5.78
C ASP A 247 3.32 -10.63 6.27
N LEU A 248 2.52 -9.67 5.80
CA LEU A 248 1.12 -9.51 6.17
C LEU A 248 0.26 -10.63 5.55
N LEU A 249 0.58 -11.04 4.33
CA LEU A 249 -0.10 -12.14 3.63
C LEU A 249 0.42 -13.51 4.02
N GLU A 250 1.61 -13.60 4.62
CA GLU A 250 2.21 -14.87 5.01
C GLU A 250 1.31 -15.61 6.00
N GLY A 251 1.15 -16.90 5.75
CA GLY A 251 0.10 -17.64 6.40
C GLY A 251 -1.19 -17.40 5.66
N LEU A 252 -1.82 -16.22 5.68
CA LEU A 252 -3.22 -15.98 5.29
C LEU A 252 -3.73 -16.84 4.11
N THR A 253 -4.89 -17.45 4.31
CA THR A 253 -5.55 -18.29 3.30
C THR A 253 -6.94 -17.78 3.02
N LEU A 254 -7.33 -17.84 1.76
CA LEU A 254 -8.64 -17.48 1.26
C LEU A 254 -9.40 -18.74 0.90
N ARG A 255 -10.63 -18.83 1.42
CA ARG A 255 -11.57 -19.88 1.00
C ARG A 255 -12.34 -19.37 -0.21
N ILE A 256 -12.03 -19.91 -1.38
CA ILE A 256 -12.72 -19.59 -2.63
C ILE A 256 -13.84 -20.58 -2.85
N GLN A 257 -15.06 -20.07 -3.03
CA GLN A 257 -16.18 -20.84 -3.55
C GLN A 257 -16.38 -20.39 -5.00
N PRO A 258 -16.14 -21.27 -5.99
CA PRO A 258 -16.47 -20.96 -7.37
C PRO A 258 -17.92 -20.52 -7.44
N GLY A 259 -18.18 -19.41 -8.13
CA GLY A 259 -19.52 -18.81 -8.23
C GLY A 259 -20.53 -19.86 -8.66
N GLY A 260 -21.41 -20.27 -7.73
CA GLY A 260 -22.61 -20.98 -8.11
C GLY A 260 -23.45 -20.00 -8.90
N SER A 261 -23.67 -20.25 -10.20
CA SER A 261 -24.67 -19.52 -10.98
C SER A 261 -25.91 -19.36 -10.10
N ARG A 262 -26.40 -18.13 -9.98
CA ARG A 262 -27.61 -17.80 -9.21
C ARG A 262 -28.89 -18.36 -9.85
N ASP A 263 -28.79 -19.45 -10.62
CA ASP A 263 -29.93 -20.18 -11.11
C ASP A 263 -30.63 -20.86 -9.93
N VAL A 264 -31.80 -20.29 -9.62
CA VAL A 264 -32.66 -20.57 -8.46
C VAL A 264 -33.25 -22.00 -8.47
N ALA A 265 -32.95 -22.80 -9.49
CA ALA A 265 -33.63 -24.08 -9.72
C ALA A 265 -32.64 -25.22 -10.04
N ALA A 266 -31.88 -25.74 -9.06
CA ALA A 266 -31.36 -27.11 -9.12
C ALA A 266 -30.73 -27.59 -7.80
N THR A 267 -31.39 -28.57 -7.18
CA THR A 267 -30.83 -29.79 -6.57
C THR A 267 -29.40 -29.75 -6.00
N ARG A 268 -29.30 -29.97 -4.67
CA ARG A 268 -28.14 -30.33 -3.81
C ARG A 268 -26.83 -30.71 -4.52
N LYS A 269 -26.18 -29.77 -5.22
CA LYS A 269 -24.78 -29.94 -5.65
C LYS A 269 -23.87 -29.52 -4.50
N THR A 270 -23.05 -30.46 -4.06
CA THR A 270 -21.94 -30.22 -3.12
C THR A 270 -21.07 -29.09 -3.68
N ARG A 271 -21.12 -27.90 -3.06
CA ARG A 271 -20.26 -26.79 -3.44
C ARG A 271 -18.83 -27.12 -3.05
N LEU A 272 -18.00 -27.42 -4.03
CA LEU A 272 -16.56 -27.51 -3.83
C LEU A 272 -16.06 -26.14 -3.35
N ALA A 273 -15.29 -26.13 -2.26
CA ALA A 273 -14.63 -24.94 -1.76
C ALA A 273 -13.14 -25.24 -1.62
N PHE A 274 -12.32 -24.36 -2.15
CA PHE A 274 -10.87 -24.50 -2.11
C PHE A 274 -10.30 -23.50 -1.11
N THR A 275 -9.22 -23.87 -0.44
CA THR A 275 -8.48 -22.96 0.44
C THR A 275 -7.13 -22.72 -0.20
N LEU A 276 -6.86 -21.49 -0.62
CA LEU A 276 -5.63 -21.09 -1.30
C LEU A 276 -4.87 -20.06 -0.46
N PRO A 277 -3.52 -20.03 -0.51
CA PRO A 277 -2.76 -18.93 0.07
C PRO A 277 -3.17 -17.59 -0.53
N ALA A 278 -3.29 -16.54 0.29
CA ALA A 278 -3.69 -15.21 -0.16
C ALA A 278 -2.68 -14.61 -1.16
N THR A 279 -1.40 -14.96 -1.03
CA THR A 279 -0.34 -14.62 -1.98
C THR A 279 -0.61 -15.17 -3.37
N ASP A 280 -1.13 -16.39 -3.45
CA ASP A 280 -1.38 -17.08 -4.73
C ASP A 280 -2.60 -16.49 -5.42
N VAL A 281 -3.64 -16.16 -4.64
CA VAL A 281 -4.83 -15.46 -5.14
C VAL A 281 -4.48 -14.08 -5.70
N LEU A 282 -3.63 -13.32 -5.00
CA LEU A 282 -3.17 -12.02 -5.48
C LEU A 282 -2.25 -12.11 -6.70
N ALA A 283 -1.41 -13.14 -6.78
CA ALA A 283 -0.58 -13.38 -7.95
C ALA A 283 -1.42 -13.63 -9.20
N GLU A 284 -2.55 -14.34 -9.06
CA GLU A 284 -3.48 -14.61 -10.15
C GLU A 284 -4.36 -13.40 -10.53
N ALA A 285 -4.73 -12.56 -9.55
CA ALA A 285 -5.53 -11.35 -9.79
C ALA A 285 -4.83 -10.33 -10.71
N GLY A 286 -3.49 -10.32 -10.66
CA GLY A 286 -2.63 -9.39 -11.39
C GLY A 286 -2.46 -8.04 -10.71
N SER A 287 -2.13 -7.02 -11.50
CA SER A 287 -1.76 -5.68 -11.00
C SER A 287 -2.90 -4.88 -10.36
N ALA A 288 -4.15 -5.23 -10.66
CA ALA A 288 -5.32 -4.71 -9.96
C ALA A 288 -6.01 -5.89 -9.27
N SER A 289 -6.20 -5.78 -7.96
CA SER A 289 -6.77 -6.84 -7.11
C SER A 289 -8.28 -7.06 -7.30
N PHE A 290 -8.87 -6.57 -8.40
CA PHE A 290 -10.25 -6.88 -8.78
C PHE A 290 -10.32 -8.35 -9.22
N LEU A 291 -10.97 -9.19 -8.42
CA LEU A 291 -11.16 -10.61 -8.74
C LEU A 291 -12.32 -10.75 -9.74
N GLU A 292 -11.96 -10.87 -11.03
CA GLU A 292 -12.64 -11.36 -12.26
C GLU A 292 -14.16 -11.19 -12.53
N ASP A 293 -15.01 -10.80 -11.58
CA ASP A 293 -16.45 -10.58 -11.84
C ASP A 293 -16.75 -9.19 -12.46
N ALA A 294 -15.71 -8.41 -12.76
CA ALA A 294 -15.83 -7.13 -13.46
C ALA A 294 -16.18 -7.36 -14.95
N PRO A 295 -16.83 -6.40 -15.64
CA PRO A 295 -17.05 -6.47 -17.09
C PRO A 295 -15.74 -6.81 -17.82
N PRO A 296 -15.82 -7.53 -18.95
CA PRO A 296 -14.63 -7.96 -19.69
C PRO A 296 -13.69 -6.77 -19.89
N ARG A 297 -12.44 -6.95 -19.45
CA ARG A 297 -11.43 -5.88 -19.52
C ARG A 297 -11.38 -5.39 -20.97
N PRO A 298 -11.45 -4.07 -21.22
CA PRO A 298 -11.19 -3.54 -22.55
C PRO A 298 -9.84 -4.08 -23.05
N ASP A 299 -9.70 -4.38 -24.35
CA ASP A 299 -8.43 -4.90 -24.90
C ASP A 299 -7.23 -3.96 -24.68
N THR A 300 -7.49 -2.70 -24.31
CA THR A 300 -6.48 -1.69 -23.94
C THR A 300 -5.99 -1.80 -22.49
N HIS A 301 -6.59 -2.67 -21.66
CA HIS A 301 -6.20 -2.84 -20.27
C HIS A 301 -4.96 -3.74 -20.16
N PRO A 302 -3.95 -3.37 -19.36
CA PRO A 302 -2.73 -4.15 -19.22
C PRO A 302 -3.01 -5.59 -18.79
N LEU A 303 -2.25 -6.52 -19.37
CA LEU A 303 -2.31 -7.95 -19.04
C LEU A 303 -2.07 -8.18 -17.55
N VAL A 304 -2.51 -9.32 -17.02
CA VAL A 304 -2.37 -9.71 -15.60
C VAL A 304 -0.94 -9.54 -15.08
N ASP A 305 0.07 -9.74 -15.95
CA ASP A 305 1.49 -9.62 -15.63
C ASP A 305 2.07 -8.18 -15.71
N ASP A 306 1.32 -7.22 -16.24
CA ASP A 306 1.82 -5.86 -16.47
C ASP A 306 1.64 -5.02 -15.20
N MET A 307 2.72 -4.86 -14.44
CA MET A 307 2.74 -3.99 -13.26
C MET A 307 2.40 -2.56 -13.66
N LEU A 308 1.33 -2.04 -13.06
CA LEU A 308 0.87 -0.68 -13.28
C LEU A 308 1.81 0.32 -12.60
N ASP A 309 1.92 1.52 -13.14
CA ASP A 309 2.41 2.63 -12.33
C ASP A 309 1.36 3.04 -11.29
N ALA A 310 1.81 3.64 -10.19
CA ALA A 310 0.98 3.90 -9.02
C ALA A 310 -0.18 4.85 -9.34
N TRP A 311 0.05 5.86 -10.19
CA TRP A 311 -0.99 6.81 -10.58
C TRP A 311 -2.07 6.15 -11.44
N THR A 312 -1.66 5.34 -12.43
CA THR A 312 -2.60 4.57 -13.26
C THR A 312 -3.43 3.60 -12.41
N LEU A 313 -2.83 2.90 -11.46
CA LEU A 313 -3.57 2.02 -10.55
C LEU A 313 -4.56 2.81 -9.68
N TYR A 314 -4.16 3.97 -9.16
CA TYR A 314 -5.03 4.85 -8.39
C TYR A 314 -6.23 5.33 -9.23
N ASN A 315 -5.98 5.88 -10.42
CA ASN A 315 -7.03 6.38 -11.32
C ASN A 315 -7.98 5.26 -11.76
N LEU A 316 -7.48 4.03 -11.92
CA LEU A 316 -8.32 2.88 -12.20
C LEU A 316 -9.34 2.65 -11.08
N TRP A 317 -8.92 2.73 -9.82
CA TRP A 317 -9.83 2.59 -8.68
C TRP A 317 -10.84 3.75 -8.57
N GLU A 318 -10.41 4.96 -8.87
CA GLU A 318 -11.26 6.15 -8.87
C GLU A 318 -12.31 6.10 -9.99
N HIS A 319 -11.87 5.93 -11.25
CA HIS A 319 -12.75 6.00 -12.42
C HIS A 319 -13.67 4.79 -12.59
N THR A 320 -13.32 3.64 -12.03
CA THR A 320 -14.25 2.49 -12.02
C THR A 320 -15.41 2.69 -11.06
N GLY A 321 -15.35 3.68 -10.17
CA GLY A 321 -16.33 3.86 -9.10
C GLY A 321 -16.18 2.85 -7.96
N ALA A 322 -15.15 2.00 -8.00
CA ALA A 322 -14.84 1.05 -6.92
C ALA A 322 -14.59 1.79 -5.61
N TRP A 323 -13.99 2.97 -5.69
CA TRP A 323 -13.68 3.78 -4.52
C TRP A 323 -14.91 4.34 -3.81
N GLU A 324 -15.82 4.95 -4.56
CA GLU A 324 -17.09 5.42 -4.01
C GLU A 324 -17.94 4.25 -3.50
N ALA A 325 -17.89 3.12 -4.21
CA ALA A 325 -18.59 1.92 -3.77
C ALA A 325 -18.06 1.39 -2.43
N LEU A 326 -16.74 1.38 -2.26
CA LEU A 326 -16.08 1.01 -1.02
C LEU A 326 -16.40 2.00 0.12
N GLN A 327 -16.43 3.31 -0.16
CA GLN A 327 -16.80 4.31 0.84
C GLN A 327 -18.25 4.16 1.31
N ASN A 328 -19.18 3.95 0.37
CA ASN A 328 -20.59 3.71 0.71
C ASN A 328 -20.77 2.47 1.59
N ASP A 329 -20.04 1.39 1.30
CA ASP A 329 -20.06 0.20 2.13
C ASP A 329 -19.53 0.48 3.56
N TYR A 330 -18.43 1.22 3.70
CA TYR A 330 -17.93 1.63 5.02
C TYR A 330 -18.92 2.51 5.79
N ARG A 331 -19.60 3.46 5.11
CA ARG A 331 -20.65 4.30 5.74
C ARG A 331 -21.77 3.44 6.32
N LEU A 332 -22.18 2.38 5.61
CA LEU A 332 -23.19 1.43 6.08
C LEU A 332 -22.71 0.60 7.28
N VAL A 333 -21.44 0.19 7.31
CA VAL A 333 -20.87 -0.54 8.44
C VAL A 333 -20.77 0.36 9.68
N LEU A 334 -20.36 1.61 9.50
CA LEU A 334 -20.24 2.57 10.60
C LEU A 334 -21.60 2.99 11.16
N SER A 335 -22.61 3.22 10.32
CA SER A 335 -23.95 3.59 10.78
C SER A 335 -24.57 2.50 11.65
N ARG A 336 -24.39 1.21 11.27
CA ARG A 336 -24.80 0.05 12.08
C ARG A 336 -24.05 -0.04 13.40
N SER A 337 -22.78 0.36 13.43
CA SER A 337 -21.96 0.32 14.64
C SER A 337 -22.30 1.43 15.63
N MET A 338 -22.68 2.62 15.13
CA MET A 338 -23.09 3.76 15.99
C MET A 338 -24.53 3.64 16.50
N HIS A 339 -25.37 2.87 15.81
CA HIS A 339 -26.72 2.55 16.24
C HIS A 339 -26.83 1.03 16.45
N PRO A 340 -26.21 0.45 17.51
CA PRO A 340 -26.22 -0.98 17.78
C PRO A 340 -27.60 -1.52 18.21
N ASP A 341 -28.68 -0.92 17.73
CA ASP A 341 -30.06 -1.27 17.95
C ASP A 341 -30.54 -1.19 19.41
N SER A 342 -31.21 -0.07 19.70
CA SER A 342 -32.32 0.03 20.64
C SER A 342 -33.61 -0.68 20.15
N SER A 343 -33.51 -1.55 19.14
CA SER A 343 -34.61 -2.32 18.56
C SER A 343 -34.66 -3.77 19.08
N SER A 344 -34.47 -3.96 20.38
CA SER A 344 -34.67 -5.24 21.08
C SER A 344 -36.16 -5.61 21.25
N GLY A 345 -36.96 -5.52 20.18
CA GLY A 345 -38.39 -5.80 20.24
C GLY A 345 -39.02 -6.07 18.87
N GLY A 346 -38.90 -7.31 18.38
CA GLY A 346 -39.72 -7.79 17.26
C GLY A 346 -39.02 -8.81 16.38
N GLY A 347 -39.36 -10.09 16.58
CA GLY A 347 -38.71 -11.28 16.02
C GLY A 347 -38.36 -11.26 14.53
N ALA A 348 -37.16 -11.76 14.22
CA ALA A 348 -36.71 -12.23 12.91
C ALA A 348 -35.73 -13.43 13.10
N PRO A 349 -35.58 -14.31 12.09
CA PRO A 349 -35.33 -15.75 12.29
C PRO A 349 -33.86 -16.13 12.54
N GLU A 350 -33.66 -17.13 13.40
CA GLU A 350 -32.41 -17.52 14.08
C GLU A 350 -31.33 -18.22 13.24
N ASP A 351 -31.47 -18.43 11.92
CA ASP A 351 -30.73 -19.52 11.27
C ASP A 351 -29.37 -19.22 10.62
N ASN A 352 -28.75 -18.03 10.76
CA ASN A 352 -27.50 -17.76 10.02
C ASN A 352 -26.33 -17.07 10.75
N ALA A 353 -26.46 -16.69 12.01
CA ALA A 353 -25.37 -15.99 12.73
C ALA A 353 -24.38 -16.93 13.46
N ALA A 354 -24.80 -18.13 13.85
CA ALA A 354 -23.98 -19.02 14.70
C ALA A 354 -22.79 -19.71 13.98
N ASN A 355 -22.68 -19.58 12.66
CA ASN A 355 -21.73 -20.37 11.86
C ASN A 355 -20.47 -19.60 11.39
N ALA A 356 -20.33 -18.33 11.80
CA ALA A 356 -19.20 -17.47 11.43
C ALA A 356 -18.11 -17.36 12.52
N ALA A 357 -18.45 -17.59 13.80
CA ALA A 357 -17.51 -17.41 14.91
C ALA A 357 -16.47 -18.53 15.09
N ASN A 358 -16.67 -19.70 14.47
CA ASN A 358 -15.88 -20.90 14.78
C ASN A 358 -14.88 -21.35 13.69
N LYS A 359 -14.58 -20.50 12.69
CA LYS A 359 -13.81 -20.90 11.49
C LYS A 359 -12.39 -20.33 11.39
N ASN A 360 -11.96 -19.48 12.33
CA ASN A 360 -10.60 -18.92 12.37
C ASN A 360 -9.58 -19.80 13.14
N GLU A 361 -10.01 -20.96 13.66
CA GLU A 361 -9.20 -21.82 14.53
C GLU A 361 -8.13 -22.73 13.85
N PRO A 362 -8.10 -23.02 12.53
CA PRO A 362 -7.26 -24.12 12.03
C PRO A 362 -5.74 -23.87 12.14
N ARG A 363 -5.28 -22.66 12.44
CA ARG A 363 -3.85 -22.31 12.49
C ARG A 363 -3.25 -22.15 13.87
N LEU A 364 -4.07 -21.96 14.89
CA LEU A 364 -3.59 -22.03 16.27
C LEU A 364 -3.04 -23.44 16.54
N LYS A 365 -3.72 -24.47 16.01
CA LYS A 365 -3.41 -25.89 16.25
C LYS A 365 -2.01 -26.32 15.76
N GLU A 366 -1.56 -25.85 14.60
CA GLU A 366 -0.20 -26.16 14.09
C GLU A 366 0.94 -25.54 14.91
N ARG A 367 0.62 -24.57 15.77
CA ARG A 367 1.59 -23.86 16.59
C ARG A 367 1.49 -24.23 18.07
N MET A 368 0.44 -24.94 18.49
CA MET A 368 0.27 -25.34 19.88
C MET A 368 1.48 -26.14 20.36
N GLY A 369 1.99 -25.80 21.54
CA GLY A 369 3.17 -26.45 22.11
C GLY A 369 4.51 -25.91 21.60
N LYS A 370 4.55 -24.97 20.66
CA LYS A 370 5.82 -24.33 20.26
C LYS A 370 6.30 -23.37 21.36
N PRO A 371 7.56 -23.46 21.81
CA PRO A 371 8.11 -22.52 22.78
C PRO A 371 8.37 -21.16 22.12
N CYS A 372 8.40 -20.11 22.94
CA CYS A 372 8.91 -18.82 22.53
C CYS A 372 10.35 -18.97 22.02
N GLY A 373 10.69 -18.30 20.93
CA GLY A 373 12.02 -18.31 20.34
C GLY A 373 13.10 -17.76 21.26
N ASN A 374 12.73 -17.04 22.32
CA ASN A 374 13.62 -16.70 23.42
C ASN A 374 13.61 -17.85 24.46
N PRO A 375 14.66 -18.66 24.57
CA PRO A 375 14.69 -19.80 25.49
C PRO A 375 14.60 -19.37 26.95
N ALA A 376 15.06 -18.16 27.30
CA ALA A 376 14.95 -17.62 28.65
C ALA A 376 13.50 -17.26 29.03
N CYS A 377 12.60 -17.13 28.06
CA CYS A 377 11.20 -16.79 28.33
C CYS A 377 10.39 -17.97 28.88
N GLY A 378 10.71 -19.20 28.48
CA GLY A 378 10.00 -20.42 28.91
C GLY A 378 8.53 -20.54 28.48
N LYS A 379 7.91 -19.46 27.98
CA LYS A 379 6.51 -19.42 27.54
C LYS A 379 6.27 -20.32 26.33
N ILE A 380 5.17 -21.07 26.35
CA ILE A 380 4.78 -22.02 25.29
C ILE A 380 3.46 -21.57 24.67
N HIS A 381 3.34 -21.64 23.34
CA HIS A 381 2.10 -21.26 22.67
C HIS A 381 0.93 -22.17 23.07
N GLY A 382 -0.16 -21.55 23.54
CA GLY A 382 -1.38 -22.26 23.92
C GLY A 382 -1.43 -22.70 25.38
N THR A 383 -0.36 -22.52 26.17
CA THR A 383 -0.44 -22.67 27.63
C THR A 383 -1.00 -21.39 28.26
N THR A 384 -1.64 -21.50 29.41
CA THR A 384 -2.07 -20.34 30.21
C THR A 384 -0.90 -19.81 31.04
N ASP A 385 -0.77 -18.49 31.16
CA ASP A 385 0.18 -17.87 32.10
C ASP A 385 -0.40 -17.80 33.53
N GLU A 386 0.32 -17.13 34.44
CA GLU A 386 -0.07 -16.95 35.85
C GLU A 386 -1.38 -16.17 36.00
N ASP A 387 -1.71 -15.32 35.01
CA ASP A 387 -2.94 -14.53 34.96
C ASP A 387 -4.12 -15.34 34.36
N GLY A 388 -3.87 -16.57 33.90
CA GLY A 388 -4.86 -17.42 33.24
C GLY A 388 -5.04 -17.11 31.75
N ASP A 389 -4.25 -16.19 31.18
CA ASP A 389 -4.32 -15.81 29.79
C ASP A 389 -3.58 -16.82 28.90
N VAL A 390 -4.20 -17.19 27.77
CA VAL A 390 -3.58 -18.11 26.82
C VAL A 390 -2.43 -17.42 26.10
N ILE A 391 -1.22 -17.93 26.27
CA ILE A 391 0.01 -17.39 25.67
C ILE A 391 -0.03 -17.52 24.15
N ARG A 392 0.09 -16.38 23.46
CA ARG A 392 0.13 -16.30 21.99
C ARG A 392 1.51 -15.88 21.49
N LEU A 393 2.16 -16.73 20.69
CA LEU A 393 3.39 -16.37 19.98
C LEU A 393 3.04 -15.62 18.69
N ALA A 394 2.67 -14.35 18.82
CA ALA A 394 2.21 -13.53 17.70
C ALA A 394 3.37 -12.87 16.92
N ILE A 395 4.52 -12.66 17.55
CA ILE A 395 5.59 -11.84 16.99
C ILE A 395 6.61 -12.71 16.28
N LYS A 396 6.77 -12.57 14.96
CA LYS A 396 7.81 -13.27 14.21
C LYS A 396 9.12 -12.48 14.15
N CYS A 397 10.26 -13.18 14.03
CA CYS A 397 11.51 -12.54 13.62
C CYS A 397 11.35 -11.96 12.21
N ARG A 398 11.52 -10.64 12.03
CA ARG A 398 11.33 -9.94 10.74
C ARG A 398 12.26 -10.43 9.64
N GLU A 399 13.41 -10.96 10.03
CA GLU A 399 14.43 -11.40 9.10
C GLU A 399 14.22 -12.87 8.72
N CYS A 400 14.18 -13.78 9.70
CA CYS A 400 14.12 -15.22 9.43
C CYS A 400 12.68 -15.75 9.17
N LEU A 401 11.66 -15.01 9.62
CA LEU A 401 10.22 -15.37 9.65
C LEU A 401 9.87 -16.74 10.26
N SER A 402 10.86 -17.43 10.83
CA SER A 402 10.74 -18.83 11.25
C SER A 402 10.67 -19.01 12.76
N GLU A 403 11.15 -18.03 13.52
CA GLU A 403 11.07 -17.99 14.97
C GLU A 403 9.94 -17.06 15.41
N TYR A 404 9.21 -17.49 16.42
CA TYR A 404 8.07 -16.78 16.98
C TYR A 404 8.31 -16.44 18.44
N TYR A 405 7.86 -15.27 18.86
CA TYR A 405 8.08 -14.70 20.18
C TYR A 405 6.73 -14.30 20.78
N CYS A 406 6.61 -14.42 22.10
CA CYS A 406 5.42 -14.00 22.82
C CYS A 406 5.34 -12.47 22.95
N SER A 407 6.47 -11.79 22.87
CA SER A 407 6.57 -10.33 23.05
C SER A 407 7.75 -9.76 22.25
N ARG A 408 7.69 -8.46 21.98
CA ARG A 408 8.78 -7.72 21.31
C ARG A 408 10.04 -7.74 22.16
N ALA A 409 9.90 -7.60 23.48
CA ALA A 409 11.00 -7.72 24.42
C ALA A 409 11.73 -9.06 24.28
N CYS A 410 10.99 -10.17 24.15
CA CYS A 410 11.61 -11.48 23.91
C CYS A 410 12.31 -11.58 22.56
N ARG A 411 11.76 -10.98 21.50
CA ARG A 411 12.42 -10.94 20.18
C ARG A 411 13.74 -10.17 20.23
N GLU A 412 13.75 -8.98 20.83
CA GLU A 412 14.96 -8.16 20.92
C GLU A 412 16.00 -8.78 21.86
N ALA A 413 15.58 -9.31 23.02
CA ALA A 413 16.47 -9.99 23.96
C ALA A 413 17.16 -11.22 23.35
N HIS A 414 16.49 -11.89 22.40
CA HIS A 414 17.04 -13.06 21.72
C HIS A 414 17.55 -12.75 20.31
N LYS A 415 17.66 -11.47 19.92
CA LYS A 415 18.08 -11.10 18.56
C LYS A 415 19.51 -11.55 18.26
N ASP A 416 20.45 -11.25 19.15
CA ASP A 416 21.88 -11.55 18.92
C ASP A 416 22.17 -13.06 18.97
N PRO A 417 21.66 -13.83 19.96
CA PRO A 417 21.84 -15.28 19.97
C PRO A 417 21.19 -15.97 18.76
N HIS A 418 20.07 -15.44 18.27
CA HIS A 418 19.38 -15.97 17.10
C HIS A 418 20.05 -15.62 15.77
N GLN A 419 20.89 -14.57 15.72
CA GLN A 419 21.42 -14.01 14.47
C GLN A 419 22.10 -15.06 13.55
N PRO A 420 22.93 -16.01 14.04
CA PRO A 420 23.56 -17.01 13.16
C PRO A 420 22.53 -17.93 12.49
N ASP A 421 21.53 -18.39 13.23
CA ASP A 421 20.44 -19.21 12.71
C ASP A 421 19.51 -18.40 11.80
N CYS A 422 19.28 -17.14 12.12
CA CYS A 422 18.54 -16.20 11.30
C CYS A 422 19.15 -16.12 9.89
N LEU A 423 20.46 -15.85 9.81
CA LEU A 423 21.21 -15.76 8.56
C LEU A 423 21.22 -17.08 7.79
N ARG A 424 21.34 -18.23 8.47
CA ARG A 424 21.23 -19.55 7.83
C ARG A 424 19.86 -19.70 7.15
N LYS A 425 18.77 -19.43 7.87
CA LYS A 425 17.41 -19.56 7.34
C LYS A 425 17.07 -18.50 6.28
N GLN A 426 17.71 -17.34 6.29
CA GLN A 426 17.65 -16.38 5.18
C GLN A 426 18.26 -16.99 3.91
N ARG A 427 19.49 -17.51 3.99
CA ARG A 427 20.15 -18.18 2.85
C ARG A 427 19.33 -19.36 2.33
N ASP A 428 18.79 -20.20 3.20
CA ASP A 428 17.96 -21.34 2.80
C ASP A 428 16.66 -20.91 2.08
N ARG A 429 16.10 -19.75 2.44
CA ARG A 429 14.92 -19.19 1.76
C ARG A 429 15.30 -18.59 0.42
N GLU A 430 16.42 -17.87 0.35
CA GLU A 430 16.96 -17.37 -0.92
C GLU A 430 17.28 -18.51 -1.89
N GLU A 431 17.94 -19.57 -1.43
CA GLU A 431 18.23 -20.75 -2.23
C GLU A 431 16.94 -21.45 -2.71
N ARG A 432 15.92 -21.57 -1.86
CA ARG A 432 14.60 -22.10 -2.26
C ARG A 432 13.91 -21.19 -3.27
N ARG A 433 13.99 -19.86 -3.11
CA ARG A 433 13.47 -18.88 -4.08
C ARG A 433 14.20 -19.03 -5.42
N GLU A 434 15.52 -19.20 -5.41
CA GLU A 434 16.31 -19.43 -6.63
C GLU A 434 16.02 -20.78 -7.29
N LYS A 435 15.83 -21.86 -6.50
CA LYS A 435 15.45 -23.19 -7.01
C LYS A 435 14.04 -23.19 -7.62
N LYS A 436 13.10 -22.47 -7.01
CA LYS A 436 11.72 -22.32 -7.51
C LYS A 436 11.59 -21.26 -8.61
N ALA A 437 12.57 -20.38 -8.77
CA ALA A 437 12.54 -19.36 -9.81
C ALA A 437 12.48 -20.04 -11.18
N LYS A 438 11.38 -19.79 -11.90
CA LYS A 438 11.22 -20.28 -13.27
C LYS A 438 12.44 -19.87 -14.08
N ARG A 439 13.08 -20.85 -14.73
CA ARG A 439 14.22 -20.58 -15.59
C ARG A 439 13.72 -20.29 -17.00
N VAL A 440 14.09 -19.14 -17.52
CA VAL A 440 13.76 -18.71 -18.89
C VAL A 440 15.04 -18.70 -19.72
N GLN A 441 14.92 -19.14 -20.97
CA GLN A 441 16.03 -19.22 -21.91
C GLN A 441 16.27 -17.85 -22.54
N CYS A 442 17.54 -17.43 -22.62
CA CYS A 442 17.91 -16.22 -23.34
C CYS A 442 17.83 -16.45 -24.84
N ASP A 443 17.17 -15.56 -25.58
CA ASP A 443 16.99 -15.70 -27.03
C ASP A 443 18.29 -15.54 -27.83
N THR A 444 19.34 -14.97 -27.24
CA THR A 444 20.63 -14.76 -27.92
C THR A 444 21.64 -15.86 -27.64
N CYS A 445 21.88 -16.16 -26.36
CA CYS A 445 22.93 -17.10 -25.94
C CYS A 445 22.39 -18.48 -25.56
N GLU A 446 21.07 -18.66 -25.60
CA GLU A 446 20.35 -19.91 -25.34
C GLU A 446 20.56 -20.54 -23.95
N LYS A 447 21.30 -19.87 -23.06
CA LYS A 447 21.46 -20.28 -21.67
C LYS A 447 20.19 -19.97 -20.87
N LYS A 448 19.87 -20.83 -19.90
CA LYS A 448 18.72 -20.68 -19.00
C LYS A 448 19.10 -19.90 -17.75
N PHE A 449 18.38 -18.83 -17.45
CA PHE A 449 18.59 -17.99 -16.27
C PHE A 449 17.33 -17.89 -15.43
N PRO A 450 17.43 -17.60 -14.12
CA PRO A 450 16.26 -17.26 -13.30
C PRO A 450 15.50 -16.09 -13.93
N TYR A 451 14.18 -16.20 -14.02
CA TYR A 451 13.31 -15.17 -14.61
C TYR A 451 13.54 -13.77 -14.01
N THR A 452 13.86 -13.69 -12.72
CA THR A 452 14.18 -12.45 -12.00
C THR A 452 15.44 -11.75 -12.51
N LYS A 453 16.37 -12.47 -13.16
CA LYS A 453 17.61 -11.92 -13.74
C LYS A 453 17.48 -11.67 -15.25
N MET A 454 16.35 -12.02 -15.86
CA MET A 454 16.11 -11.85 -17.29
C MET A 454 15.53 -10.47 -17.60
N LYS A 455 16.06 -9.82 -18.64
CA LYS A 455 15.54 -8.58 -19.20
C LYS A 455 14.60 -8.89 -20.35
N LYS A 456 13.47 -8.20 -20.46
CA LYS A 456 12.58 -8.30 -21.63
C LYS A 456 12.88 -7.17 -22.61
N CYS A 457 12.69 -7.41 -23.90
CA CYS A 457 12.74 -6.34 -24.91
C CYS A 457 11.75 -5.24 -24.53
N SER A 458 12.22 -4.00 -24.38
CA SER A 458 11.37 -2.88 -23.94
C SER A 458 10.23 -2.55 -24.91
N ARG A 459 10.38 -2.91 -26.20
CA ARG A 459 9.39 -2.63 -27.25
C ARG A 459 8.36 -3.74 -27.41
N CYS A 460 8.80 -4.99 -27.59
CA CYS A 460 7.87 -6.10 -27.86
C CYS A 460 7.53 -6.93 -26.63
N ARG A 461 8.35 -6.86 -25.56
CA ARG A 461 8.29 -7.68 -24.32
C ARG A 461 8.27 -9.20 -24.52
N LYS A 462 8.30 -9.70 -25.75
CA LYS A 462 8.31 -11.13 -26.10
C LYS A 462 9.70 -11.75 -25.95
N ALA A 463 10.72 -11.07 -26.49
CA ALA A 463 12.09 -11.56 -26.39
C ALA A 463 12.69 -11.28 -25.02
N THR A 464 13.48 -12.22 -24.51
CA THR A 464 14.10 -12.23 -23.20
C THR A 464 15.62 -12.45 -23.29
N TYR A 465 16.37 -11.63 -22.55
CA TYR A 465 17.82 -11.53 -22.64
C TYR A 465 18.44 -11.58 -21.25
N CYS A 466 19.56 -12.29 -21.09
CA CYS A 466 20.29 -12.29 -19.82
C CYS A 466 21.11 -11.01 -19.59
N SER A 467 21.44 -10.29 -20.66
CA SER A 467 22.22 -9.04 -20.60
C SER A 467 21.86 -8.08 -21.73
N VAL A 468 22.30 -6.83 -21.60
CA VAL A 468 22.14 -5.82 -22.67
C VAL A 468 22.98 -6.18 -23.90
N GLU A 469 24.11 -6.86 -23.71
CA GLU A 469 24.97 -7.34 -24.80
C GLU A 469 24.25 -8.38 -25.64
N CYS A 470 23.58 -9.34 -24.99
CA CYS A 470 22.74 -10.32 -25.69
C CYS A 470 21.62 -9.63 -26.47
N GLN A 471 20.92 -8.67 -25.85
CA GLN A 471 19.88 -7.89 -26.55
C GLN A 471 20.42 -7.16 -27.79
N LYS A 472 21.62 -6.56 -27.71
CA LYS A 472 22.25 -5.88 -28.85
C LYS A 472 22.67 -6.85 -29.94
N ALA A 473 23.25 -7.98 -29.58
CA ALA A 473 23.70 -9.01 -30.53
C ALA A 473 22.53 -9.67 -31.29
N ASP A 474 21.38 -9.83 -30.63
CA ASP A 474 20.16 -10.35 -31.27
C ASP A 474 19.39 -9.27 -32.07
N TRP A 475 19.73 -7.98 -31.92
CA TRP A 475 18.93 -6.88 -32.46
C TRP A 475 18.74 -6.94 -33.98
N GLU A 476 19.77 -7.30 -34.75
CA GLU A 476 19.68 -7.39 -36.21
C GLU A 476 18.61 -8.40 -36.67
N LYS A 477 18.54 -9.55 -35.98
CA LYS A 477 17.54 -10.59 -36.25
C LYS A 477 16.18 -10.18 -35.68
N HIS A 478 16.16 -9.82 -34.40
CA HIS A 478 14.94 -9.50 -33.67
C HIS A 478 14.18 -8.31 -34.25
N ARG A 479 14.87 -7.28 -34.76
CA ARG A 479 14.27 -6.03 -35.26
C ARG A 479 13.17 -6.27 -36.30
N THR A 480 13.32 -7.28 -37.16
CA THR A 480 12.32 -7.64 -38.18
C THR A 480 11.00 -8.15 -37.57
N SER A 481 11.10 -8.84 -36.43
CA SER A 481 9.97 -9.41 -35.68
C SER A 481 9.49 -8.53 -34.52
N CYS A 482 10.25 -7.50 -34.16
CA CYS A 482 10.02 -6.64 -32.99
C CYS A 482 8.83 -5.69 -33.22
N LYS A 483 7.63 -6.22 -33.08
CA LYS A 483 6.38 -5.45 -33.08
C LYS A 483 6.08 -4.97 -31.65
N LYS A 484 5.51 -3.77 -31.51
CA LYS A 484 5.08 -3.25 -30.20
C LYS A 484 4.11 -4.28 -29.60
N ALA A 485 4.28 -4.63 -28.32
CA ALA A 485 3.26 -5.43 -27.63
C ALA A 485 1.93 -4.68 -27.80
N MET A 486 0.95 -5.33 -28.44
CA MET A 486 -0.40 -4.81 -28.54
C MET A 486 -1.03 -4.86 -27.17
#